data_AF-A0A938D2B9-F1
#
_entry.id   AF-A0A938D2B9-F1
#
_cell.length_a   1.000
_cell.length_b   1.000
_cell.length_c   1.000
_cell.angle_alpha   90.00
_cell.angle_beta   90.00
_cell.angle_gamma   90.00
#
_symmetry.space_group_name_H-M   'P 1'
#
loop_
_entity.id
_entity.type
_entity.pdbx_description
1 polymer ?
#
loop_
_entity_poly.entity_id
_entity_poly.type
_entity_poly.pdbx_seq_one_letter_code
_entity_poly.pdbx_strand_id
1 'polypeptide(L)'
;MPSSAPPAMRWDHRPEAAEWTTRSLAAVAAKDAVLAAKVPADIQAWCPGYEENSLAERRAFWVALMSAVAKYESTWNPAASGAGGRYIGLMQISPRSARNYGCSATKAATLKDGAANLECAVEMISYHVARDEQVAGKGNRGIGRDWMPLRKGDKRREMAAGTSAQSYCQ
;
A
#
# COMPACT_ATOMS: atom_id res chain seq x y z
N MET A 1 7.89 -25.26 10.12
CA MET A 1 6.49 -24.89 9.75
C MET A 1 6.44 -23.39 9.71
N PRO A 2 6.05 -22.73 8.59
CA PRO A 2 5.89 -21.29 8.64
C PRO A 2 4.71 -20.95 9.56
N SER A 3 4.89 -19.92 10.37
CA SER A 3 3.95 -19.47 11.40
C SER A 3 2.57 -19.16 10.80
N SER A 4 1.49 -19.67 11.42
CA SER A 4 0.10 -19.45 10.97
C SER A 4 -0.47 -18.09 11.38
N ALA A 5 0.37 -17.17 11.85
CA ALA A 5 -0.07 -15.82 12.17
C ALA A 5 -0.29 -15.04 10.86
N PRO A 6 -1.42 -14.35 10.68
CA PRO A 6 -1.60 -13.47 9.53
C PRO A 6 -0.44 -12.45 9.47
N PRO A 7 -0.03 -12.03 8.26
CA PRO A 7 1.05 -11.07 8.10
C PRO A 7 0.71 -9.79 8.87
N ALA A 8 1.63 -9.37 9.75
CA ALA A 8 1.41 -8.23 10.61
C ALA A 8 1.35 -6.93 9.80
N MET A 9 0.27 -6.17 9.95
CA MET A 9 0.09 -4.87 9.35
C MET A 9 0.22 -3.78 10.41
N ARG A 10 0.74 -2.62 10.05
CA ARG A 10 0.94 -1.54 11.03
C ARG A 10 -0.38 -0.98 11.59
N TRP A 11 -1.50 -1.23 10.92
CA TRP A 11 -2.83 -0.87 11.39
C TRP A 11 -3.48 -1.91 12.29
N ASP A 12 -2.83 -3.03 12.65
CA ASP A 12 -3.47 -4.15 13.38
C ASP A 12 -4.05 -3.78 14.76
N HIS A 13 -3.68 -2.62 15.31
CA HIS A 13 -4.27 -2.04 16.51
C HIS A 13 -5.65 -1.40 16.28
N ARG A 14 -6.11 -1.31 15.03
CA ARG A 14 -7.40 -0.73 14.63
C ARG A 14 -8.49 -1.80 14.68
N PRO A 15 -9.71 -1.46 15.12
CA PRO A 15 -10.83 -2.41 15.11
C PRO A 15 -11.18 -2.88 13.69
N GLU A 16 -10.92 -2.06 12.67
CA GLU A 16 -11.22 -2.37 11.27
C GLU A 16 -10.12 -3.18 10.56
N ALA A 17 -9.00 -3.47 11.25
CA ALA A 17 -7.78 -4.02 10.65
C ALA A 17 -8.02 -5.32 9.85
N ALA A 18 -8.82 -6.25 10.39
CA ALA A 18 -9.08 -7.53 9.76
C ALA A 18 -9.76 -7.37 8.39
N GLU A 19 -10.72 -6.45 8.28
CA GLU A 19 -11.39 -6.13 7.02
C GLU A 19 -10.41 -5.48 6.05
N TRP A 20 -9.66 -4.48 6.50
CA TRP A 20 -8.69 -3.76 5.66
C TRP A 20 -7.64 -4.70 5.08
N THR A 21 -7.07 -5.58 5.90
CA THR A 21 -6.08 -6.57 5.46
C THR A 21 -6.69 -7.54 4.45
N THR A 22 -7.86 -8.10 4.74
CA THR A 22 -8.55 -9.07 3.86
C THR A 22 -8.87 -8.46 2.49
N ARG A 23 -9.49 -7.27 2.49
CA ARG A 23 -9.89 -6.57 1.26
C ARG A 23 -8.68 -6.11 0.44
N SER A 24 -7.64 -5.63 1.12
CA SER A 24 -6.38 -5.25 0.44
C SER A 24 -5.68 -6.45 -0.18
N LEU A 25 -5.61 -7.59 0.52
CA LEU A 25 -5.01 -8.82 -0.03
C LEU A 25 -5.77 -9.30 -1.27
N ALA A 26 -7.11 -9.26 -1.24
CA ALA A 26 -7.94 -9.61 -2.39
C ALA A 26 -7.71 -8.65 -3.58
N ALA A 27 -7.61 -7.34 -3.32
CA ALA A 27 -7.32 -6.35 -4.36
C ALA A 27 -5.92 -6.55 -4.96
N VAL A 28 -4.89 -6.80 -4.14
CA VAL A 28 -3.54 -7.08 -4.64
C VAL A 28 -3.53 -8.39 -5.45
N ALA A 29 -4.23 -9.43 -4.98
CA ALA A 29 -4.36 -10.69 -5.68
C ALA A 29 -4.95 -10.52 -7.10
N ALA A 30 -5.95 -9.65 -7.25
CA ALA A 30 -6.53 -9.32 -8.55
C ALA A 30 -5.54 -8.61 -9.50
N LYS A 31 -4.42 -8.09 -8.97
CA LYS A 31 -3.35 -7.40 -9.71
C LYS A 31 -2.02 -8.16 -9.67
N ASP A 32 -2.03 -9.45 -9.33
CA ASP A 32 -0.81 -10.24 -9.16
C ASP A 32 0.14 -10.17 -10.34
N ALA A 33 -0.38 -10.26 -11.58
CA ALA A 33 0.41 -10.22 -12.80
C ALA A 33 1.33 -8.97 -12.91
N VAL A 34 0.97 -7.91 -12.19
CA VAL A 34 1.70 -6.63 -12.15
C VAL A 34 2.41 -6.42 -10.81
N LEU A 35 1.81 -6.86 -9.71
CA LEU A 35 2.33 -6.61 -8.36
C LEU A 35 3.12 -7.80 -7.82
N ALA A 36 2.45 -8.89 -7.43
CA ALA A 36 3.09 -10.00 -6.70
C ALA A 36 3.91 -10.94 -7.61
N ALA A 37 3.55 -11.09 -8.88
CA ALA A 37 4.24 -11.96 -9.83
C ALA A 37 5.49 -11.31 -10.45
N LYS A 38 5.68 -10.00 -10.24
CA LYS A 38 6.81 -9.22 -10.73
C LYS A 38 7.80 -8.97 -9.59
N VAL A 39 9.07 -8.77 -9.94
CA VAL A 39 10.13 -8.41 -9.01
C VAL A 39 10.55 -6.98 -9.32
N PRO A 40 10.15 -5.98 -8.51
CA PRO A 40 10.58 -4.60 -8.71
C PRO A 40 12.10 -4.45 -8.57
N ALA A 41 12.72 -3.57 -9.36
CA ALA A 41 14.17 -3.43 -9.40
C ALA A 41 14.80 -2.95 -8.07
N ASP A 42 14.03 -2.27 -7.22
CA ASP A 42 14.46 -1.79 -5.90
C ASP A 42 13.95 -2.68 -4.74
N ILE A 43 13.36 -3.85 -5.02
CA ILE A 43 12.68 -4.66 -4.01
C ILE A 43 13.59 -5.11 -2.87
N GLN A 44 14.87 -5.35 -3.12
CA GLN A 44 15.85 -5.74 -2.11
C GLN A 44 15.96 -4.72 -0.97
N ALA A 45 15.71 -3.43 -1.24
CA ALA A 45 15.68 -2.40 -0.20
C ALA A 45 14.42 -2.43 0.67
N TRP A 46 13.35 -3.08 0.19
CA TRP A 46 12.02 -3.10 0.82
C TRP A 46 11.68 -4.45 1.45
N CYS A 47 12.14 -5.55 0.83
CA CYS A 47 11.84 -6.93 1.20
C CYS A 47 12.92 -7.86 0.59
N PRO A 48 14.04 -8.11 1.30
CA PRO A 48 15.14 -8.96 0.79
C PRO A 48 14.72 -10.36 0.31
N GLY A 49 13.84 -11.04 1.06
CA GLY A 49 13.33 -12.38 0.72
C GLY A 49 12.29 -12.42 -0.42
N TYR A 50 11.95 -11.28 -1.03
CA TYR A 50 10.81 -11.18 -1.95
C TYR A 50 10.88 -12.15 -3.15
N GLU A 51 12.07 -12.39 -3.69
CA GLU A 51 12.25 -13.26 -4.86
C GLU A 51 11.97 -14.73 -4.55
N GLU A 52 12.21 -15.16 -3.31
CA GLU A 52 12.00 -16.54 -2.86
C GLU A 52 10.59 -16.76 -2.29
N ASN A 53 9.93 -15.67 -1.89
CA ASN A 53 8.58 -15.69 -1.33
C ASN A 53 7.52 -16.27 -2.27
N SER A 54 6.55 -16.94 -1.66
CA SER A 54 5.30 -17.31 -2.31
C SER A 54 4.49 -16.08 -2.73
N LEU A 55 3.54 -16.25 -3.66
CA LEU A 55 2.63 -15.15 -4.05
C LEU A 55 1.86 -14.58 -2.85
N ALA A 56 1.50 -15.40 -1.86
CA ALA A 56 0.80 -14.94 -0.66
C ALA A 56 1.66 -13.95 0.16
N GLU A 57 2.94 -14.28 0.38
CA GLU A 57 3.89 -13.43 1.09
C GLU A 57 4.22 -12.15 0.29
N ARG A 58 4.34 -12.26 -1.03
CA ARG A 58 4.53 -11.10 -1.91
C ARG A 58 3.33 -10.16 -1.91
N ARG A 59 2.10 -10.68 -1.82
CA ARG A 59 0.89 -9.87 -1.62
C ARG A 59 0.91 -9.20 -0.25
N ALA A 60 1.30 -9.94 0.79
CA ALA A 60 1.41 -9.41 2.14
C ALA A 60 2.37 -8.22 2.22
N PHE A 61 3.50 -8.26 1.51
CA PHE A 61 4.41 -7.13 1.38
C PHE A 61 3.72 -5.85 0.88
N TRP A 62 2.95 -5.93 -0.20
CA TRP A 62 2.27 -4.76 -0.77
C TRP A 62 1.25 -4.16 0.22
N VAL A 63 0.52 -5.01 0.95
CA VAL A 63 -0.42 -4.56 1.98
C VAL A 63 0.32 -3.95 3.18
N ALA A 64 1.44 -4.53 3.59
CA ALA A 64 2.26 -3.98 4.67
C ALA A 64 2.86 -2.63 4.31
N LEU A 65 3.32 -2.45 3.07
CA LEU A 65 3.77 -1.17 2.55
C LEU A 65 2.65 -0.12 2.59
N MET A 66 1.44 -0.47 2.15
CA MET A 66 0.28 0.44 2.26
C MET A 66 -0.01 0.81 3.71
N SER A 67 0.06 -0.16 4.63
CA SER A 67 -0.13 0.10 6.07
C SER A 67 0.92 1.07 6.64
N ALA A 68 2.16 1.01 6.13
CA ALA A 68 3.22 1.93 6.50
C ALA A 68 3.00 3.33 5.93
N VAL A 69 2.52 3.45 4.70
CA VAL A 69 2.18 4.73 4.07
C VAL A 69 0.99 5.39 4.79
N ALA A 70 -0.06 4.62 5.10
CA ALA A 70 -1.26 5.10 5.79
C ALA A 70 -0.94 5.76 7.15
N LYS A 71 0.11 5.29 7.85
CA LYS A 71 0.63 5.96 9.06
C LYS A 71 0.93 7.43 8.82
N TYR A 72 1.65 7.74 7.73
CA TYR A 72 2.10 9.11 7.45
C TYR A 72 1.04 9.95 6.76
N GLU A 73 0.13 9.33 6.03
CA GLU A 73 -0.94 10.03 5.32
C GLU A 73 -2.11 10.39 6.22
N SER A 74 -2.50 9.48 7.13
CA SER A 74 -3.73 9.64 7.92
C SER A 74 -3.60 9.20 9.37
N THR A 75 -2.46 8.65 9.79
CA THR A 75 -2.34 7.96 11.09
C THR A 75 -3.40 6.85 11.23
N TRP A 76 -3.65 6.12 10.13
CA TRP A 76 -4.68 5.07 10.04
C TRP A 76 -6.10 5.55 10.35
N ASN A 77 -6.41 6.82 10.12
CA ASN A 77 -7.74 7.37 10.31
C ASN A 77 -8.55 7.32 8.99
N PRO A 78 -9.56 6.43 8.87
CA PRO A 78 -10.36 6.32 7.65
C PRO A 78 -11.25 7.57 7.40
N ALA A 79 -11.54 8.36 8.43
CA ALA A 79 -12.29 9.61 8.30
C ALA A 79 -11.41 10.82 7.94
N ALA A 80 -10.09 10.64 7.79
CA ALA A 80 -9.14 11.71 7.53
C ALA A 80 -9.49 12.50 6.26
N SER A 81 -9.27 13.81 6.32
CA SER A 81 -9.64 14.75 5.26
C SER A 81 -8.58 15.86 5.17
N GLY A 82 -7.59 15.66 4.31
CA GLY A 82 -6.47 16.58 4.13
C GLY A 82 -6.76 17.70 3.13
N ALA A 83 -5.96 18.77 3.23
CA ALA A 83 -5.99 19.94 2.35
C ALA A 83 -7.41 20.49 2.11
N GLY A 84 -8.18 20.68 3.18
CA GLY A 84 -9.55 21.20 3.11
C GLY A 84 -10.58 20.25 2.48
N GLY A 85 -10.35 18.93 2.54
CA GLY A 85 -11.26 17.94 1.96
C GLY A 85 -10.95 17.52 0.53
N ARG A 86 -9.75 17.83 0.05
CA ARG A 86 -9.29 17.39 -1.27
C ARG A 86 -8.83 15.93 -1.27
N TYR A 87 -8.28 15.47 -0.16
CA TYR A 87 -7.67 14.15 -0.01
C TYR A 87 -8.33 13.41 1.15
N ILE A 88 -8.78 12.17 0.90
CA ILE A 88 -9.73 11.51 1.79
C ILE A 88 -9.22 10.12 2.19
N GLY A 89 -9.45 9.78 3.45
CA GLY A 89 -9.27 8.45 4.00
C GLY A 89 -7.82 8.06 4.24
N LEU A 90 -7.63 6.74 4.40
CA LEU A 90 -6.38 6.13 4.85
C LEU A 90 -5.17 6.53 4.01
N MET A 91 -5.35 6.54 2.70
CA MET A 91 -4.32 6.78 1.70
C MET A 91 -4.42 8.18 1.10
N GLN A 92 -5.24 9.08 1.68
CA GLN A 92 -5.38 10.47 1.25
C GLN A 92 -5.64 10.62 -0.26
N ILE A 93 -6.59 9.83 -0.78
CA ILE A 93 -6.93 9.80 -2.20
C ILE A 93 -7.95 10.90 -2.53
N SER A 94 -7.77 11.58 -3.66
CA SER A 94 -8.75 12.55 -4.14
C SER A 94 -9.87 11.88 -4.96
N PRO A 95 -11.13 12.37 -4.88
CA PRO A 95 -12.21 11.94 -5.77
C PRO A 95 -11.86 11.99 -7.26
N ARG A 96 -11.04 12.96 -7.67
CA ARG A 96 -10.59 13.12 -9.06
C ARG A 96 -9.64 11.98 -9.45
N SER A 97 -8.63 11.69 -8.62
CA SER A 97 -7.71 10.58 -8.86
C SER A 97 -8.47 9.26 -8.92
N ALA A 98 -9.36 9.02 -7.95
CA ALA A 98 -10.17 7.80 -7.92
C ALA A 98 -10.97 7.57 -9.22
N ARG A 99 -11.58 8.63 -9.78
CA ARG A 99 -12.26 8.54 -11.09
C ARG A 99 -11.29 8.26 -12.24
N ASN A 100 -10.14 8.94 -12.25
CA ASN A 100 -9.14 8.77 -13.32
C ASN A 100 -8.58 7.33 -13.36
N TYR A 101 -8.47 6.69 -12.21
CA TYR A 101 -7.97 5.31 -12.08
C TYR A 101 -9.10 4.26 -12.10
N GLY A 102 -10.35 4.66 -12.34
CA GLY A 102 -11.48 3.73 -12.45
C GLY A 102 -11.87 3.04 -11.14
N CYS A 103 -11.55 3.63 -9.98
CA CYS A 103 -11.91 3.08 -8.68
C CYS A 103 -13.44 3.05 -8.48
N SER A 104 -13.93 2.08 -7.72
CA SER A 104 -15.35 2.02 -7.32
C SER A 104 -15.75 3.19 -6.40
N ALA A 105 -14.92 3.52 -5.42
CA ALA A 105 -15.14 4.65 -4.52
C ALA A 105 -14.61 5.95 -5.14
N THR A 106 -15.52 6.80 -5.65
CA THR A 106 -15.18 8.03 -6.39
C THR A 106 -15.63 9.33 -5.72
N LYS A 107 -16.32 9.23 -4.59
CA LYS A 107 -16.85 10.36 -3.81
C LYS A 107 -16.14 10.45 -2.45
N ALA A 108 -16.13 11.63 -1.85
CA ALA A 108 -15.51 11.81 -0.53
C ALA A 108 -16.14 10.89 0.53
N ALA A 109 -17.48 10.74 0.55
CA ALA A 109 -18.15 9.86 1.50
C ALA A 109 -17.73 8.39 1.33
N THR A 110 -17.68 7.88 0.10
CA THR A 110 -17.25 6.50 -0.18
C THR A 110 -15.75 6.29 0.03
N LEU A 111 -14.93 7.33 -0.09
CA LEU A 111 -13.49 7.26 0.17
C LEU A 111 -13.15 7.27 1.67
N LYS A 112 -14.12 7.56 2.55
CA LYS A 112 -13.97 7.38 3.99
C LYS A 112 -14.17 5.93 4.43
N ASP A 113 -14.69 5.07 3.56
CA ASP A 113 -14.65 3.63 3.77
C ASP A 113 -13.20 3.15 3.61
N GLY A 114 -12.60 2.63 4.69
CA GLY A 114 -11.19 2.27 4.70
C GLY A 114 -10.84 1.18 3.70
N ALA A 115 -11.70 0.17 3.54
CA ALA A 115 -11.50 -0.91 2.59
C ALA A 115 -11.54 -0.39 1.15
N ALA A 116 -12.57 0.38 0.78
CA ALA A 116 -12.71 0.93 -0.56
C ALA A 116 -11.60 1.95 -0.89
N ASN A 117 -11.10 2.67 0.12
CA ASN A 117 -9.94 3.54 -0.03
C ASN A 117 -8.66 2.76 -0.35
N LEU A 118 -8.42 1.65 0.36
CA LEU A 118 -7.26 0.77 0.13
C LEU A 118 -7.35 0.03 -1.21
N GLU A 119 -8.53 -0.43 -1.61
CA GLU A 119 -8.75 -1.02 -2.94
C GLU A 119 -8.40 -0.03 -4.05
N CYS A 120 -8.82 1.23 -3.93
CA CYS A 120 -8.44 2.27 -4.87
C CYS A 120 -6.93 2.56 -4.84
N ALA A 121 -6.30 2.51 -3.66
CA ALA A 121 -4.85 2.63 -3.55
C ALA A 121 -4.13 1.53 -4.33
N VAL A 122 -4.60 0.28 -4.25
CA VAL A 122 -4.02 -0.84 -5.02
C VAL A 122 -4.10 -0.60 -6.52
N GLU A 123 -5.22 -0.09 -7.04
CA GLU A 123 -5.36 0.27 -8.47
C GLU A 123 -4.29 1.30 -8.90
N MET A 124 -4.13 2.35 -8.11
CA MET A 124 -3.14 3.41 -8.36
C MET A 124 -1.69 2.90 -8.28
N ILE A 125 -1.39 2.10 -7.25
CA ILE A 125 -0.06 1.47 -7.07
C ILE A 125 0.24 0.55 -8.24
N SER A 126 -0.70 -0.32 -8.61
CA SER A 126 -0.55 -1.26 -9.73
C SER A 126 -0.22 -0.51 -11.03
N TYR A 127 -0.96 0.55 -11.34
CA TYR A 127 -0.69 1.37 -12.53
C TYR A 127 0.74 1.95 -12.54
N HIS A 128 1.22 2.47 -11.42
CA HIS A 128 2.55 3.08 -11.35
C HIS A 128 3.69 2.07 -11.30
N VAL A 129 3.53 0.97 -10.57
CA VAL A 129 4.50 -0.12 -10.53
C VAL A 129 4.62 -0.79 -11.89
N ALA A 130 3.50 -1.01 -12.62
CA ALA A 130 3.53 -1.50 -13.99
C ALA A 130 4.40 -0.62 -14.91
N ARG A 131 4.32 0.69 -14.71
CA ARG A 131 5.01 1.67 -15.56
C ARG A 131 6.49 1.82 -15.21
N ASP A 132 6.83 1.79 -13.92
CA ASP A 132 8.17 2.11 -13.46
C ASP A 132 9.01 0.88 -13.08
N GLU A 133 8.38 -0.28 -12.90
CA GLU A 133 9.04 -1.52 -12.46
C GLU A 133 9.83 -1.37 -11.14
N GLN A 134 9.38 -0.44 -10.29
CA GLN A 134 9.97 -0.10 -9.00
C GLN A 134 8.87 0.08 -7.95
N VAL A 135 9.18 -0.25 -6.70
CA VAL A 135 8.34 0.06 -5.53
C VAL A 135 8.24 1.57 -5.37
N ALA A 136 9.37 2.27 -5.20
CA ALA A 136 9.37 3.73 -5.02
C ALA A 136 10.54 4.47 -5.68
N GLY A 137 11.62 3.77 -6.05
CA GLY A 137 12.86 4.37 -6.53
C GLY A 137 13.41 5.41 -5.53
N LYS A 138 13.75 6.61 -6.00
CA LYS A 138 14.15 7.75 -5.14
C LYS A 138 12.95 8.45 -4.48
N GLY A 139 11.77 7.84 -4.49
CA GLY A 139 10.50 8.39 -4.02
C GLY A 139 9.63 9.02 -5.09
N ASN A 140 10.01 8.93 -6.37
CA ASN A 140 9.30 9.53 -7.51
C ASN A 140 8.85 8.51 -8.57
N ARG A 141 8.93 7.22 -8.23
CA ARG A 141 8.54 6.06 -9.06
C ARG A 141 7.56 5.19 -8.27
N GLY A 142 6.84 4.30 -8.94
CA GLY A 142 5.89 3.38 -8.31
C GLY A 142 4.92 4.11 -7.38
N ILE A 143 4.79 3.61 -6.15
CA ILE A 143 3.96 4.22 -5.10
C ILE A 143 4.43 5.65 -4.74
N GLY A 144 5.70 6.01 -4.94
CA GLY A 144 6.18 7.37 -4.63
C GLY A 144 5.59 8.49 -5.51
N ARG A 145 4.89 8.12 -6.58
CA ARG A 145 4.29 9.11 -7.50
C ARG A 145 3.12 9.85 -6.88
N ASP A 146 2.21 9.14 -6.23
CA ASP A 146 1.04 9.72 -5.58
C ASP A 146 1.30 10.02 -4.09
N TRP A 147 2.09 9.19 -3.40
CA TRP A 147 2.27 9.29 -1.95
C TRP A 147 3.53 10.06 -1.58
N MET A 148 3.34 11.33 -1.24
CA MET A 148 4.41 12.30 -0.94
C MET A 148 5.37 11.91 0.19
N PRO A 149 4.98 11.18 1.26
CA PRO A 149 5.91 10.72 2.28
C PRO A 149 7.10 9.95 1.72
N LEU A 150 6.92 9.20 0.63
CA LEU A 150 7.99 8.45 -0.02
C LEU A 150 9.02 9.34 -0.71
N ARG A 151 8.72 10.61 -1.00
CA ARG A 151 9.68 11.58 -1.56
C ARG A 151 10.69 12.04 -0.51
N LYS A 152 10.34 11.95 0.78
CA LYS A 152 11.23 12.30 1.90
C LYS A 152 12.12 11.11 2.24
N GLY A 153 13.43 11.28 2.13
CA GLY A 153 14.39 10.18 2.24
C GLY A 153 14.41 9.51 3.62
N ASP A 154 14.23 10.28 4.68
CA ASP A 154 14.08 9.82 6.06
C ASP A 154 12.85 8.92 6.23
N LYS A 155 11.66 9.39 5.82
CA LYS A 155 10.41 8.62 5.91
C LYS A 155 10.45 7.38 5.03
N ARG A 156 11.02 7.48 3.82
CA ARG A 156 11.19 6.33 2.93
C ARG A 156 12.07 5.25 3.56
N ARG A 157 13.17 5.63 4.24
CA ARG A 157 14.02 4.68 4.96
C ARG A 157 13.29 4.04 6.15
N GLU A 158 12.51 4.80 6.92
CA GLU A 158 11.71 4.22 8.03
C GLU A 158 10.67 3.22 7.51
N MET A 159 9.99 3.54 6.41
CA MET A 159 9.04 2.62 5.77
C MET A 159 9.74 1.35 5.27
N ALA A 160 10.85 1.50 4.54
CA ALA A 160 11.62 0.40 4.00
C ALA A 160 12.18 -0.51 5.10
N ALA A 161 12.76 0.06 6.15
CA ALA A 161 13.24 -0.70 7.32
C ALA A 161 12.11 -1.46 8.02
N GLY A 162 10.91 -0.88 8.05
CA GLY A 162 9.74 -1.52 8.64
C GLY A 162 9.16 -2.65 7.81
N THR A 163 9.16 -2.54 6.48
CA THR A 163 8.69 -3.62 5.60
C THR A 163 9.74 -4.73 5.51
N SER A 164 11.04 -4.37 5.46
CA SER A 164 12.10 -5.35 5.37
C SER A 164 12.17 -6.24 6.62
N ALA A 165 11.85 -5.69 7.80
CA ALA A 165 11.83 -6.42 9.08
C ALA A 165 10.63 -7.37 9.25
N GLN A 166 9.70 -7.43 8.30
CA GLN A 166 8.60 -8.39 8.35
C GLN A 166 9.15 -9.80 8.19
N SER A 167 8.56 -10.78 8.88
CA SER A 167 9.05 -12.17 8.87
C SER A 167 9.08 -12.80 7.48
N TYR A 168 8.13 -12.43 6.63
CA TYR A 168 8.05 -12.84 5.24
C TYR A 168 8.92 -11.99 4.31
N CYS A 169 9.75 -11.08 4.81
CA CYS A 169 10.69 -10.30 4.01
C CYS A 169 12.15 -10.56 4.36
N GLN A 170 12.39 -11.44 5.34
CA GLN A 170 13.71 -11.90 5.76
C GLN A 170 14.24 -12.97 4.82
#